data_AF-A0A5B2TF20-F1
#
_entry.id   AF-A0A5B2TF20-F1
#
_cell.length_a   1.000
_cell.length_b   1.000
_cell.length_c   1.000
_cell.angle_alpha   90.00
_cell.angle_beta   90.00
_cell.angle_gamma   90.00
#
_symmetry.space_group_name_H-M   'P 1'
#
loop_
_entity.id
_entity.type
_entity.pdbx_description
1 polymer ?
#
loop_
_entity_poly.entity_id
_entity_poly.type
_entity_poly.pdbx_seq_one_letter_code
_entity_poly.pdbx_strand_id
1 'polypeptide(L)'
;MLARLTALKGRRALFAAFGLGVLAALALPPLYVVPVLLLSIPGLLALLEGAGSARRAALIGLAWGWGHHVAGLYWISHALLTDPWRWGWLVPVAVPGLALPLAAYVALAAAVAWRARPGWRRWLALAAAWTLAEWLRGWMFTGFPWNALGTVWAFDALPLQGAAYVGMFGLSLLTMLLAGLPALGWRACAGGAAAALALGGFGWARLAAPEPPPQPVEVLLVQGNIQQEAKWREEQRWPIFRRYLDLTREGAARAAAAAPGRRLVAIWPETASPFLLPLDEAARDYAARTLPPGGVLLAGSVRAEWGAEGRASRVFNSLSAVGADGGLLSVYDKAHLVPFGEYMPLGGLLPVRVVQGGLDFSAGPGPVSLAPAGLPAFSPLICYEVIFPGAVAAPGNRPAWLVNITNDAWFGFSAGPYQHLAAARLRAVEEGLPLARAAQTGVSALMDARGRILALLDLGESGSVSAPLPSPLPATFFAKTGNGLPVLLAFLMLGVVTVRRKSTER
;
A
#
# COMPACT_ATOMS: atom_id res chain seq x y z
N MET A 1 3.23 -1.09 -35.60
CA MET A 1 3.55 -1.91 -34.41
C MET A 1 2.42 -2.85 -34.03
N LEU A 2 1.21 -2.35 -33.70
CA LEU A 2 0.08 -3.20 -33.24
C LEU A 2 -0.24 -4.35 -34.22
N ALA A 3 -0.30 -4.09 -35.52
CA ALA A 3 -0.51 -5.15 -36.53
C ALA A 3 0.56 -6.27 -36.48
N ARG A 4 1.81 -5.93 -36.18
CA ARG A 4 2.88 -6.94 -36.00
C ARG A 4 2.64 -7.78 -34.75
N LEU A 5 2.17 -7.17 -33.66
CA LEU A 5 1.81 -7.88 -32.43
C LEU A 5 0.61 -8.81 -32.65
N THR A 6 -0.44 -8.34 -33.34
CA THR A 6 -1.61 -9.16 -33.69
C THR A 6 -1.23 -10.40 -34.51
N ALA A 7 -0.22 -10.29 -35.36
CA ALA A 7 0.26 -11.40 -36.18
C ALA A 7 1.11 -12.44 -35.41
N LEU A 8 1.57 -12.14 -34.18
CA LEU A 8 2.43 -13.06 -33.43
C LEU A 8 1.67 -14.32 -33.02
N LYS A 9 2.35 -15.46 -33.14
CA LYS A 9 1.82 -16.78 -32.78
C LYS A 9 2.69 -17.53 -31.78
N GLY A 10 2.06 -18.44 -31.04
CA GLY A 10 2.72 -19.34 -30.09
C GLY A 10 3.61 -18.61 -29.08
N ARG A 11 4.84 -19.13 -28.88
CA ARG A 11 5.81 -18.61 -27.90
C ARG A 11 6.18 -17.15 -28.12
N ARG A 12 6.23 -16.66 -29.37
CA ARG A 12 6.57 -15.25 -29.67
C ARG A 12 5.54 -14.28 -29.08
N ALA A 13 4.26 -14.64 -29.13
CA ALA A 13 3.19 -13.83 -28.53
C ALA A 13 3.31 -13.80 -27.00
N LEU A 14 3.70 -14.91 -26.37
CA LEU A 14 3.89 -15.00 -24.92
C LEU A 14 5.11 -14.19 -24.46
N PHE A 15 6.24 -14.26 -25.17
CA PHE A 15 7.41 -13.44 -24.87
C PHE A 15 7.12 -11.94 -25.03
N ALA A 16 6.39 -11.56 -26.09
CA ALA A 16 5.96 -10.18 -26.26
C ALA A 16 5.03 -9.73 -25.13
N ALA A 17 4.07 -10.57 -24.71
CA ALA A 17 3.19 -10.29 -23.59
C ALA A 17 3.98 -10.08 -22.29
N PHE A 18 4.91 -10.98 -21.98
CA PHE A 18 5.80 -10.88 -20.82
C PHE A 18 6.61 -9.58 -20.83
N GLY A 19 7.25 -9.25 -21.97
CA GLY A 19 8.00 -8.00 -22.12
C GLY A 19 7.14 -6.75 -21.94
N LEU A 20 5.91 -6.74 -22.46
CA LEU A 20 4.96 -5.64 -22.23
C LEU A 20 4.55 -5.53 -20.75
N GLY A 21 4.42 -6.67 -20.06
CA GLY A 21 4.20 -6.70 -18.61
C GLY A 21 5.36 -6.09 -17.82
N VAL A 22 6.60 -6.49 -18.14
CA VAL A 22 7.82 -5.91 -17.54
C VAL A 22 7.87 -4.40 -17.79
N LEU A 23 7.60 -3.95 -19.01
CA LEU A 23 7.53 -2.53 -19.34
C LEU A 23 6.45 -1.81 -18.53
N ALA A 24 5.28 -2.42 -18.33
CA ALA A 24 4.22 -1.82 -17.52
C ALA A 24 4.61 -1.64 -16.05
N ALA A 25 5.53 -2.46 -15.52
CA ALA A 25 6.02 -2.29 -14.15
C ALA A 25 6.82 -0.98 -13.97
N LEU A 26 7.36 -0.39 -15.04
CA LEU A 26 8.05 0.91 -14.98
C LEU A 26 7.10 2.07 -14.65
N ALA A 27 5.78 1.88 -14.80
CA ALA A 27 4.78 2.86 -14.37
C ALA A 27 4.58 2.90 -12.85
N LEU A 28 5.04 1.87 -12.13
CA LEU A 28 4.92 1.78 -10.69
C LEU A 28 5.97 2.69 -9.99
N PRO A 29 5.74 3.03 -8.71
CA PRO A 29 6.76 3.68 -7.90
C PRO A 29 8.06 2.84 -7.85
N PRO A 30 9.24 3.48 -7.81
CA PRO A 30 9.48 4.93 -7.76
C PRO A 30 9.58 5.59 -9.16
N LEU A 31 9.53 4.81 -10.23
CA LEU A 31 9.88 5.29 -11.58
C LEU A 31 8.79 6.14 -12.22
N TYR A 32 7.51 5.79 -11.99
CA TYR A 32 6.36 6.52 -12.51
C TYR A 32 6.43 6.84 -14.02
N VAL A 33 6.98 5.93 -14.82
CA VAL A 33 6.96 6.04 -16.30
C VAL A 33 5.57 5.67 -16.82
N VAL A 34 4.54 6.34 -16.32
CA VAL A 34 3.11 6.10 -16.63
C VAL A 34 2.82 6.04 -18.14
N PRO A 35 3.45 6.87 -19.00
CA PRO A 35 3.22 6.80 -20.45
C PRO A 35 3.55 5.45 -21.08
N VAL A 36 4.37 4.59 -20.45
CA VAL A 36 4.65 3.24 -20.95
C VAL A 36 3.39 2.37 -21.05
N LEU A 37 2.34 2.69 -20.28
CA LEU A 37 1.06 1.99 -20.34
C LEU A 37 0.31 2.25 -21.66
N LEU A 38 0.55 3.40 -22.31
CA LEU A 38 0.02 3.72 -23.66
C LEU A 38 0.63 2.83 -24.75
N LEU A 39 1.72 2.12 -24.44
CA LEU A 39 2.30 1.09 -25.28
C LEU A 39 1.87 -0.31 -24.82
N SER A 40 1.97 -0.58 -23.51
CA SER A 40 1.75 -1.91 -22.94
C SER A 40 0.30 -2.39 -23.07
N ILE A 41 -0.68 -1.56 -22.72
CA ILE A 41 -2.10 -1.94 -22.75
C ILE A 41 -2.63 -2.12 -24.18
N PRO A 42 -2.35 -1.23 -25.14
CA PRO A 42 -2.69 -1.47 -26.55
C PRO A 42 -1.96 -2.68 -27.14
N GLY A 43 -0.71 -2.92 -26.72
CA GLY A 43 0.04 -4.11 -27.10
C GLY A 43 -0.63 -5.41 -26.62
N LEU A 44 -1.10 -5.43 -25.37
CA LEU A 44 -1.89 -6.54 -24.84
C LEU A 44 -3.18 -6.74 -25.64
N LEU A 45 -3.94 -5.67 -25.90
CA LEU A 45 -5.16 -5.72 -26.72
C LEU A 45 -4.92 -6.32 -28.12
N ALA A 46 -3.84 -5.90 -28.79
CA ALA A 46 -3.44 -6.44 -30.10
C ALA A 46 -3.10 -7.95 -30.03
N LEU A 47 -2.41 -8.38 -28.98
CA LEU A 47 -2.14 -9.81 -28.75
C LEU A 47 -3.42 -10.62 -28.50
N LEU A 48 -4.39 -10.05 -27.78
CA LEU A 48 -5.70 -10.68 -27.56
C LEU A 48 -6.50 -10.81 -28.87
N GLU A 49 -6.37 -9.86 -29.81
CA GLU A 49 -6.95 -9.99 -31.15
C GLU A 49 -6.39 -11.18 -31.93
N GLY A 50 -5.09 -11.42 -31.86
CA GLY A 50 -4.41 -12.56 -32.50
C GLY A 50 -4.54 -13.89 -31.75
N ALA A 51 -5.22 -13.94 -30.61
CA ALA A 51 -5.23 -15.11 -29.72
C ALA A 51 -6.00 -16.30 -30.30
N GLY A 52 -7.11 -16.06 -31.00
CA GLY A 52 -7.95 -17.10 -31.62
C GLY A 52 -8.76 -17.98 -30.65
N SER A 53 -8.47 -17.99 -29.35
CA SER A 53 -9.29 -18.68 -28.33
C SER A 53 -9.17 -18.03 -26.94
N ALA A 54 -10.18 -18.23 -26.08
CA ALA A 54 -10.16 -17.75 -24.70
C ALA A 54 -9.00 -18.35 -23.89
N ARG A 55 -8.65 -19.62 -24.13
CA ARG A 55 -7.52 -20.29 -23.48
C ARG A 55 -6.20 -19.60 -23.85
N ARG A 56 -6.02 -19.25 -25.12
CA ARG A 56 -4.81 -18.55 -25.56
C ARG A 56 -4.76 -17.10 -25.08
N ALA A 57 -5.91 -16.43 -25.01
CA ALA A 57 -6.04 -15.12 -24.38
C ALA A 57 -5.65 -15.17 -22.88
N ALA A 58 -6.09 -16.20 -22.16
CA ALA A 58 -5.69 -16.43 -20.77
C ALA A 58 -4.17 -16.60 -20.63
N LEU A 59 -3.54 -17.40 -21.50
CA LEU A 59 -2.08 -17.58 -21.50
C LEU A 59 -1.32 -16.30 -21.82
N ILE A 60 -1.83 -15.46 -22.73
CA ILE A 60 -1.27 -14.14 -23.02
C ILE A 60 -1.39 -13.22 -21.80
N GLY A 61 -2.57 -13.17 -21.16
CA GLY A 61 -2.77 -12.42 -19.92
C GLY A 61 -1.88 -12.92 -18.79
N LEU A 62 -1.72 -14.24 -18.65
CA LEU A 62 -0.81 -14.86 -17.68
C LEU A 62 0.63 -14.41 -17.93
N ALA A 63 1.12 -14.47 -19.18
CA ALA A 63 2.49 -14.06 -19.51
C ALA A 63 2.71 -12.56 -19.25
N TRP A 64 1.75 -11.70 -19.61
CA TRP A 64 1.79 -10.27 -19.30
C TRP A 64 1.81 -10.02 -17.80
N GLY A 65 0.87 -10.61 -17.06
CA GLY A 65 0.77 -10.47 -15.61
C GLY A 65 2.03 -10.97 -14.91
N TRP A 66 2.62 -12.06 -15.40
CA TRP A 66 3.83 -12.63 -14.84
C TRP A 66 5.02 -11.69 -15.02
N GLY A 67 5.21 -11.12 -16.21
CA GLY A 67 6.25 -10.11 -16.44
C GLY A 67 6.07 -8.88 -15.57
N HIS A 68 4.83 -8.39 -15.44
CA HIS A 68 4.49 -7.24 -14.60
C HIS A 68 4.78 -7.50 -13.12
N HIS A 69 4.35 -8.63 -12.58
CA HIS A 69 4.54 -8.96 -11.17
C HIS A 69 5.98 -9.35 -10.84
N VAL A 70 6.71 -10.06 -11.72
CA VAL A 70 8.14 -10.35 -11.51
C VAL A 70 8.93 -9.05 -11.44
N ALA A 71 8.73 -8.14 -12.39
CA ALA A 71 9.45 -6.87 -12.42
C ALA A 71 8.98 -5.91 -11.31
N GLY A 72 7.69 -5.90 -10.96
CA GLY A 72 7.12 -5.02 -9.95
C GLY A 72 7.36 -5.47 -8.50
N LEU A 73 7.61 -6.76 -8.27
CA LEU A 73 7.77 -7.37 -6.95
C LEU A 73 9.15 -8.01 -6.72
N TYR A 74 10.12 -7.74 -7.59
CA TYR A 74 11.50 -8.24 -7.44
C TYR A 74 12.09 -7.96 -6.05
N TRP A 75 11.66 -6.86 -5.44
CA TRP A 75 12.13 -6.43 -4.13
C TRP A 75 11.79 -7.41 -3.00
N ILE A 76 10.79 -8.29 -3.17
CA ILE A 76 10.46 -9.34 -2.17
C ILE A 76 11.66 -10.26 -1.93
N SER A 77 12.56 -10.42 -2.91
CA SER A 77 13.81 -11.17 -2.73
C SER A 77 14.69 -10.59 -1.62
N HIS A 78 14.61 -9.30 -1.28
CA HIS A 78 15.41 -8.71 -0.20
C HIS A 78 15.08 -9.32 1.16
N ALA A 79 13.82 -9.72 1.40
CA ALA A 79 13.45 -10.38 2.65
C ALA A 79 14.19 -11.71 2.81
N LEU A 80 14.40 -12.46 1.73
CA LEU A 80 15.18 -13.70 1.72
C LEU A 80 16.68 -13.44 1.92
N LEU A 81 17.17 -12.27 1.46
CA LEU A 81 18.57 -11.88 1.55
C LEU A 81 18.96 -11.35 2.94
N THR A 82 18.03 -11.22 3.88
CA THR A 82 18.35 -10.95 5.30
C THR A 82 19.07 -12.10 5.99
N ASP A 83 18.88 -13.34 5.48
CA ASP A 83 19.64 -14.53 5.86
C ASP A 83 19.95 -15.34 4.59
N PRO A 84 20.91 -14.87 3.78
CA PRO A 84 21.14 -15.41 2.44
C PRO A 84 21.74 -16.82 2.48
N TRP A 85 22.46 -17.17 3.55
CA TRP A 85 23.00 -18.50 3.75
C TRP A 85 21.90 -19.55 3.88
N ARG A 86 20.79 -19.19 4.52
CA ARG A 86 19.64 -20.08 4.70
C ARG A 86 18.66 -20.03 3.52
N TRP A 87 18.39 -18.85 2.99
CA TRP A 87 17.27 -18.63 2.06
C TRP A 87 17.65 -18.12 0.67
N GLY A 88 18.92 -17.77 0.42
CA GLY A 88 19.36 -17.19 -0.85
C GLY A 88 19.06 -18.07 -2.08
N TRP A 89 19.08 -19.40 -1.92
CA TRP A 89 18.76 -20.35 -2.99
C TRP A 89 17.29 -20.27 -3.47
N LEU A 90 16.37 -19.70 -2.67
CA LEU A 90 14.97 -19.50 -3.04
C LEU A 90 14.77 -18.30 -3.96
N VAL A 91 15.70 -17.34 -4.00
CA VAL A 91 15.58 -16.09 -4.78
C VAL A 91 15.13 -16.30 -6.24
N PRO A 92 15.74 -17.19 -7.05
CA PRO A 92 15.34 -17.38 -8.44
C PRO A 92 13.94 -17.99 -8.61
N VAL A 93 13.34 -18.56 -7.55
CA VAL A 93 12.05 -19.26 -7.62
C VAL A 93 10.95 -18.51 -6.87
N ALA A 94 11.26 -17.83 -5.77
CA ALA A 94 10.27 -17.23 -4.88
C ALA A 94 9.47 -16.11 -5.56
N VAL A 95 10.15 -15.15 -6.20
CA VAL A 95 9.46 -14.04 -6.89
C VAL A 95 8.71 -14.54 -8.14
N PRO A 96 9.33 -15.31 -9.06
CA PRO A 96 8.59 -15.86 -10.19
C PRO A 96 7.43 -16.78 -9.77
N GLY A 97 7.61 -17.56 -8.71
CA GLY A 97 6.60 -18.43 -8.12
C GLY A 97 5.43 -17.66 -7.54
N LEU A 98 5.68 -16.60 -6.76
CA LEU A 98 4.65 -15.70 -6.23
C LEU A 98 3.94 -14.91 -7.33
N ALA A 99 4.66 -14.51 -8.38
CA ALA A 99 4.10 -13.76 -9.50
C ALA A 99 3.10 -14.58 -10.34
N LEU A 100 3.20 -15.91 -10.38
CA LEU A 100 2.30 -16.78 -11.15
C LEU A 100 0.83 -16.75 -10.68
N PRO A 101 0.49 -16.99 -9.39
CA PRO A 101 -0.88 -16.88 -8.92
C PRO A 101 -1.42 -15.46 -9.04
N LEU A 102 -0.58 -14.42 -8.90
CA LEU A 102 -0.99 -13.03 -9.15
C LEU A 102 -1.31 -12.79 -10.62
N ALA A 103 -0.51 -13.35 -11.53
CA ALA A 103 -0.75 -13.29 -12.96
C ALA A 103 -2.02 -14.05 -13.40
N ALA A 104 -2.51 -15.00 -12.61
CA ALA A 104 -3.76 -15.71 -12.90
C ALA A 104 -4.99 -14.78 -12.89
N TYR A 105 -4.97 -13.72 -12.07
CA TYR A 105 -6.00 -12.68 -12.09
C TYR A 105 -6.00 -11.91 -13.42
N VAL A 106 -4.82 -11.62 -13.96
CA VAL A 106 -4.67 -11.00 -15.30
C VAL A 106 -5.10 -11.97 -16.40
N ALA A 107 -4.78 -13.25 -16.26
CA ALA A 107 -5.23 -14.30 -17.18
C ALA A 107 -6.76 -14.37 -17.25
N LEU A 108 -7.45 -14.28 -16.11
CA LEU A 108 -8.90 -14.24 -16.02
C LEU A 108 -9.45 -13.00 -16.74
N ALA A 109 -8.90 -11.81 -16.45
CA ALA A 109 -9.32 -10.57 -17.10
C ALA A 109 -9.17 -10.64 -18.63
N ALA A 110 -8.04 -11.14 -19.11
CA ALA A 110 -7.77 -11.34 -20.54
C ALA A 110 -8.74 -12.33 -21.20
N ALA A 111 -9.06 -13.43 -20.53
CA ALA A 111 -10.01 -14.43 -21.02
C ALA A 111 -11.45 -13.90 -21.09
N VAL A 112 -11.86 -13.08 -20.13
CA VAL A 112 -13.17 -12.41 -20.13
C VAL A 112 -13.22 -11.37 -21.25
N ALA A 113 -12.21 -10.52 -21.37
CA ALA A 113 -12.11 -9.51 -22.40
C ALA A 113 -12.13 -10.11 -23.82
N TRP A 114 -11.47 -11.24 -24.02
CA TRP A 114 -11.41 -11.90 -25.33
C TRP A 114 -12.79 -12.33 -25.86
N ARG A 115 -13.74 -12.67 -24.97
CA ARG A 115 -15.12 -13.03 -25.35
C ARG A 115 -15.89 -11.84 -25.96
N ALA A 116 -15.47 -10.62 -25.67
CA ALA A 116 -16.00 -9.43 -26.33
C ALA A 116 -15.49 -9.31 -27.77
N ARG A 117 -16.31 -8.71 -28.64
CA ARG A 117 -15.93 -8.40 -30.02
C ARG A 117 -14.70 -7.46 -30.05
N PRO A 118 -13.79 -7.59 -31.03
CA PRO A 118 -12.66 -6.69 -31.21
C PRO A 118 -13.04 -5.20 -31.26
N GLY A 119 -12.07 -4.31 -31.02
CA GLY A 119 -12.27 -2.87 -30.94
C GLY A 119 -12.75 -2.38 -29.56
N TRP A 120 -13.59 -1.35 -29.54
CA TRP A 120 -14.01 -0.65 -28.30
C TRP A 120 -14.67 -1.58 -27.27
N ARG A 121 -15.38 -2.63 -27.71
CA ARG A 121 -16.02 -3.61 -26.83
C ARG A 121 -14.99 -4.41 -26.03
N ARG A 122 -13.92 -4.87 -26.67
CA ARG A 122 -12.84 -5.60 -26.00
C ARG A 122 -11.99 -4.72 -25.10
N TRP A 123 -11.72 -3.49 -25.51
CA TRP A 123 -11.07 -2.48 -24.67
C TRP A 123 -11.86 -2.24 -23.38
N LEU A 124 -13.16 -1.97 -23.50
CA LEU A 124 -14.02 -1.73 -22.35
C LEU A 124 -14.13 -2.97 -21.45
N ALA A 125 -14.29 -4.16 -22.05
CA ALA A 125 -14.32 -5.41 -21.30
C ALA A 125 -13.00 -5.71 -20.58
N LEU A 126 -11.84 -5.38 -21.18
CA LEU A 126 -10.54 -5.54 -20.52
C LEU A 126 -10.43 -4.62 -19.31
N ALA A 127 -10.78 -3.34 -19.43
CA ALA A 127 -10.71 -2.40 -18.31
C ALA A 127 -11.62 -2.82 -17.15
N ALA A 128 -12.85 -3.24 -17.45
CA ALA A 128 -13.80 -3.72 -16.45
C ALA A 128 -13.35 -5.03 -15.80
N ALA A 129 -12.97 -6.03 -16.60
CA ALA A 129 -12.51 -7.32 -16.07
C ALA A 129 -11.20 -7.20 -15.28
N TRP A 130 -10.31 -6.27 -15.66
CA TRP A 130 -9.10 -5.94 -14.91
C TRP A 130 -9.43 -5.42 -13.52
N THR A 131 -10.35 -4.46 -13.44
CA THR A 131 -10.78 -3.85 -12.19
C THR A 131 -11.37 -4.89 -11.23
N LEU A 132 -12.23 -5.78 -11.74
CA LEU A 132 -12.77 -6.89 -10.97
C LEU A 132 -11.68 -7.88 -10.54
N ALA A 133 -10.71 -8.17 -11.42
CA ALA A 133 -9.60 -9.06 -11.11
C ALA A 133 -8.68 -8.49 -10.00
N GLU A 134 -8.38 -7.19 -10.02
CA GLU A 134 -7.64 -6.52 -8.95
C GLU A 134 -8.43 -6.47 -7.64
N TRP A 135 -9.74 -6.20 -7.73
CA TRP A 135 -10.62 -6.23 -6.56
C TRP A 135 -10.64 -7.62 -5.92
N LEU A 136 -10.84 -8.69 -6.70
CA LEU A 136 -10.76 -10.08 -6.23
C LEU A 136 -9.42 -10.40 -5.59
N ARG A 137 -8.31 -10.01 -6.25
CA ARG A 137 -6.94 -10.17 -5.72
C ARG A 137 -6.74 -9.44 -4.38
N GLY A 138 -7.51 -8.39 -4.11
CA GLY A 138 -7.42 -7.61 -2.88
C GLY A 138 -7.98 -8.28 -1.62
N TRP A 139 -8.76 -9.36 -1.75
CA TRP A 139 -9.37 -10.04 -0.59
C TRP A 139 -9.37 -11.57 -0.66
N MET A 140 -9.25 -12.17 -1.85
CA MET A 140 -9.12 -13.63 -1.98
C MET A 140 -7.81 -14.14 -1.36
N PHE A 141 -7.89 -15.25 -0.62
CA PHE A 141 -6.72 -15.88 0.04
C PHE A 141 -5.95 -14.91 0.94
N THR A 142 -6.64 -14.19 1.84
CA THR A 142 -6.16 -13.06 2.66
C THR A 142 -5.92 -11.76 1.90
N GLY A 143 -5.73 -11.81 0.58
CA GLY A 143 -5.62 -10.63 -0.26
C GLY A 143 -4.18 -10.11 -0.38
N PHE A 144 -3.84 -9.67 -1.58
CA PHE A 144 -2.57 -9.01 -1.90
C PHE A 144 -2.83 -7.88 -2.90
N PRO A 145 -3.43 -6.75 -2.49
CA PRO A 145 -3.79 -5.63 -3.37
C PRO A 145 -2.58 -4.78 -3.82
N TRP A 146 -1.36 -5.25 -3.57
CA TRP A 146 -0.12 -4.55 -3.92
C TRP A 146 -0.02 -4.25 -5.42
N ASN A 147 0.51 -3.08 -5.80
CA ASN A 147 0.68 -2.66 -7.20
C ASN A 147 -0.60 -2.75 -8.05
N ALA A 148 -1.77 -2.41 -7.49
CA ALA A 148 -2.94 -2.12 -8.34
C ALA A 148 -2.61 -0.95 -9.30
N LEU A 149 -3.10 -0.97 -10.54
CA LEU A 149 -2.77 0.06 -11.53
C LEU A 149 -3.24 1.47 -11.15
N GLY A 150 -4.13 1.62 -10.16
CA GLY A 150 -4.48 2.91 -9.57
C GLY A 150 -3.34 3.57 -8.79
N THR A 151 -2.35 2.79 -8.32
CA THR A 151 -1.19 3.31 -7.58
C THR A 151 -0.23 4.14 -8.43
N VAL A 152 -0.28 4.00 -9.76
CA VAL A 152 0.57 4.76 -10.69
C VAL A 152 0.29 6.26 -10.67
N TRP A 153 -0.86 6.68 -10.15
CA TRP A 153 -1.21 8.10 -9.99
C TRP A 153 -0.57 8.74 -8.75
N ALA A 154 0.03 7.96 -7.85
CA ALA A 154 0.52 8.45 -6.58
C ALA A 154 1.83 9.27 -6.63
N PHE A 155 2.31 9.63 -7.83
CA PHE A 155 3.49 10.50 -7.99
C PHE A 155 3.24 11.91 -7.47
N ASP A 156 2.00 12.41 -7.54
CA ASP A 156 1.63 13.73 -7.02
C ASP A 156 0.22 13.73 -6.41
N ALA A 157 -0.12 14.76 -5.62
CA ALA A 157 -1.44 14.90 -5.02
C ALA A 157 -2.51 15.25 -6.07
N LEU A 158 -2.15 16.03 -7.09
CA LEU A 158 -3.05 16.49 -8.15
C LEU A 158 -3.80 15.34 -8.85
N PRO A 159 -3.12 14.33 -9.43
CA PRO A 159 -3.79 13.21 -10.10
C PRO A 159 -4.55 12.27 -9.16
N LEU A 160 -4.23 12.27 -7.86
CA LEU A 160 -4.83 11.35 -6.90
C LEU A 160 -6.26 11.72 -6.50
N GLN A 161 -6.72 12.93 -6.79
CA GLN A 161 -7.97 13.45 -6.22
C GLN A 161 -9.23 12.64 -6.60
N GLY A 162 -9.18 11.87 -7.69
CA GLY A 162 -10.24 10.93 -8.05
C GLY A 162 -10.42 9.78 -7.03
N ALA A 163 -9.37 9.42 -6.27
CA ALA A 163 -9.42 8.37 -5.26
C ALA A 163 -10.44 8.65 -4.16
N ALA A 164 -10.71 9.92 -3.84
CA ALA A 164 -11.75 10.31 -2.88
C ALA A 164 -13.18 9.90 -3.30
N TYR A 165 -13.37 9.47 -4.55
CA TYR A 165 -14.68 9.07 -5.07
C TYR A 165 -14.71 7.61 -5.48
N VAL A 166 -13.71 7.17 -6.25
CA VAL A 166 -13.71 5.84 -6.85
C VAL A 166 -12.67 4.90 -6.26
N GLY A 167 -11.86 5.40 -5.33
CA GLY A 167 -10.77 4.66 -4.69
C GLY A 167 -9.71 4.16 -5.65
N MET A 168 -8.78 3.36 -5.11
CA MET A 168 -7.68 2.77 -5.83
C MET A 168 -8.16 1.93 -7.04
N PHE A 169 -9.18 1.08 -6.87
CA PHE A 169 -9.67 0.24 -7.97
C PHE A 169 -10.38 1.05 -9.06
N GLY A 170 -11.06 2.14 -8.71
CA GLY A 170 -11.61 3.05 -9.69
C GLY A 170 -10.54 3.83 -10.45
N LEU A 171 -9.44 4.17 -9.79
CA LEU A 171 -8.26 4.69 -10.48
C LEU A 171 -7.61 3.63 -11.39
N SER A 172 -7.59 2.35 -11.01
CA SER A 172 -7.18 1.27 -11.91
C SER A 172 -8.07 1.18 -13.16
N LEU A 173 -9.39 1.29 -12.98
CA LEU A 173 -10.34 1.34 -14.10
C LEU A 173 -10.02 2.51 -15.03
N LEU A 174 -9.84 3.71 -14.48
CA LEU A 174 -9.47 4.90 -15.23
C LEU A 174 -8.14 4.72 -15.97
N THR A 175 -7.11 4.16 -15.31
CA THR A 175 -5.82 3.86 -15.91
C THR A 175 -5.99 2.96 -17.13
N MET A 176 -6.73 1.86 -17.00
CA MET A 176 -6.96 0.92 -18.10
C MET A 176 -7.74 1.53 -19.27
N LEU A 177 -8.73 2.37 -18.97
CA LEU A 177 -9.49 3.09 -19.98
C LEU A 177 -8.58 4.03 -20.76
N LEU A 178 -7.87 4.95 -20.08
CA LEU A 178 -6.98 5.93 -20.71
C LEU A 178 -5.81 5.27 -21.46
N ALA A 179 -5.16 4.28 -20.84
CA ALA A 179 -4.02 3.58 -21.42
C ALA A 179 -4.39 2.78 -22.68
N GLY A 180 -5.63 2.32 -22.79
CA GLY A 180 -6.12 1.56 -23.94
C GLY A 180 -6.58 2.39 -25.13
N LEU A 181 -6.76 3.71 -24.98
CA LEU A 181 -7.26 4.59 -26.05
C LEU A 181 -6.44 4.57 -27.36
N PRO A 182 -5.09 4.41 -27.35
CA PRO A 182 -4.33 4.31 -28.59
C PRO A 182 -4.75 3.14 -29.49
N ALA A 183 -5.36 2.08 -28.93
CA ALA A 183 -5.92 0.97 -29.72
C ALA A 183 -7.17 1.37 -30.52
N LEU A 184 -7.81 2.50 -30.17
CA LEU A 184 -9.03 3.01 -30.82
C LEU A 184 -8.75 4.16 -31.80
N GLY A 185 -7.50 4.62 -31.88
CA GLY A 185 -7.05 5.67 -32.80
C GLY A 185 -7.05 7.09 -32.22
N TRP A 186 -6.56 8.04 -33.01
CA TRP A 186 -6.20 9.39 -32.53
C TRP A 186 -7.38 10.19 -31.95
N ARG A 187 -8.61 10.03 -32.47
CA ARG A 187 -9.80 10.73 -31.94
C ARG A 187 -10.11 10.29 -30.51
N ALA A 188 -9.94 9.00 -30.22
CA ALA A 188 -10.10 8.48 -28.87
C ALA A 188 -9.00 9.02 -27.95
N CYS A 189 -7.75 9.10 -28.42
CA CYS A 189 -6.65 9.73 -27.67
C CYS A 189 -6.92 11.21 -27.37
N ALA A 190 -7.44 11.98 -28.33
CA ALA A 190 -7.79 13.39 -28.12
C ALA A 190 -8.90 13.54 -27.06
N GLY A 191 -9.94 12.69 -27.11
CA GLY A 191 -10.97 12.63 -26.06
C GLY A 191 -10.39 12.22 -24.69
N GLY A 192 -9.45 11.28 -24.67
CA GLY A 192 -8.72 10.89 -23.47
C GLY A 192 -7.88 12.00 -22.86
N ALA A 193 -7.17 12.76 -23.71
CA ALA A 193 -6.41 13.92 -23.27
C ALA A 193 -7.34 14.99 -22.67
N ALA A 194 -8.49 15.25 -23.30
CA ALA A 194 -9.50 16.14 -22.75
C ALA A 194 -10.04 15.64 -21.39
N ALA A 195 -10.31 14.33 -21.26
CA ALA A 195 -10.73 13.72 -20.00
C ALA A 195 -9.64 13.82 -18.92
N ALA A 196 -8.37 13.58 -19.26
CA ALA A 196 -7.24 13.73 -18.36
C ALA A 196 -7.06 15.20 -17.91
N LEU A 197 -7.23 16.16 -18.82
CA LEU A 197 -7.23 17.58 -18.48
C LEU A 197 -8.38 17.97 -17.56
N ALA A 198 -9.58 17.45 -17.81
CA ALA A 198 -10.74 17.67 -16.94
C ALA A 198 -10.52 17.09 -15.53
N LEU A 199 -9.92 15.89 -15.44
CA LEU A 199 -9.52 15.29 -14.16
C LEU A 199 -8.43 16.09 -13.46
N GLY A 200 -7.47 16.64 -14.22
CA GLY A 200 -6.46 17.56 -13.70
C GLY A 200 -7.07 18.86 -13.16
N GLY A 201 -8.04 19.44 -13.89
CA GLY A 201 -8.80 20.61 -13.44
C GLY A 201 -9.63 20.33 -12.19
N PHE A 202 -10.26 19.16 -12.12
CA PHE A 202 -10.96 18.68 -10.92
C PHE A 202 -10.01 18.53 -9.74
N GLY A 203 -8.85 17.91 -9.95
CA GLY A 203 -7.82 17.75 -8.93
C GLY A 203 -7.31 19.11 -8.42
N TRP A 204 -7.07 20.05 -9.35
CA TRP A 204 -6.65 21.40 -9.02
C TRP A 204 -7.71 22.12 -8.18
N ALA A 205 -8.98 22.03 -8.56
CA ALA A 205 -10.08 22.64 -7.82
C ALA A 205 -10.21 22.06 -6.39
N ARG A 206 -10.05 20.73 -6.23
CA ARG A 206 -10.04 20.10 -4.89
C ARG A 206 -8.87 20.57 -4.04
N LEU A 207 -7.68 20.69 -4.63
CA LEU A 207 -6.48 21.12 -3.92
C LEU A 207 -6.53 22.62 -3.58
N ALA A 208 -7.09 23.45 -4.45
CA ALA A 208 -7.23 24.89 -4.23
C ALA A 208 -8.28 25.24 -3.15
N ALA A 209 -9.16 24.30 -2.79
CA ALA A 209 -10.15 24.52 -1.75
C ALA A 209 -9.47 24.80 -0.39
N PRO A 210 -10.00 25.73 0.43
CA PRO A 210 -9.44 26.02 1.74
C PRO A 210 -9.27 24.76 2.60
N GLU A 211 -8.20 24.70 3.38
CA GLU A 211 -7.99 23.66 4.39
C GLU A 211 -8.51 24.15 5.74
N PRO A 212 -9.15 23.28 6.55
CA PRO A 212 -9.44 23.63 7.93
C PRO A 212 -8.13 23.87 8.70
N PRO A 213 -8.15 24.70 9.77
CA PRO A 213 -6.95 24.90 10.59
C PRO A 213 -6.44 23.55 11.15
N PRO A 214 -5.12 23.38 11.30
CA PRO A 214 -4.56 22.15 11.85
C PRO A 214 -5.03 21.93 13.29
N GLN A 215 -5.04 20.67 13.70
CA GLN A 215 -5.32 20.27 15.08
C GLN A 215 -4.24 20.84 16.02
N PRO A 216 -4.52 21.02 17.32
CA PRO A 216 -3.55 21.52 18.31
C PRO A 216 -2.51 20.45 18.71
N VAL A 217 -2.04 19.67 17.74
CA VAL A 217 -1.09 18.56 17.89
C VAL A 217 0.06 18.78 16.93
N GLU A 218 1.29 18.59 17.42
CA GLU A 218 2.51 18.54 16.64
C GLU A 218 2.93 17.07 16.52
N VAL A 219 3.04 16.55 15.30
CA VAL A 219 3.43 15.15 15.06
C VAL A 219 4.93 15.11 14.79
N LEU A 220 5.66 14.31 15.56
CA LEU A 220 7.08 14.06 15.38
C LEU A 220 7.30 12.62 14.89
N LEU A 221 7.77 12.47 13.66
CA LEU A 221 8.16 11.19 13.08
C LEU A 221 9.63 10.91 13.40
N VAL A 222 9.94 9.72 13.91
CA VAL A 222 11.31 9.32 14.27
C VAL A 222 11.75 8.15 13.39
N GLN A 223 12.91 8.27 12.75
CA GLN A 223 13.44 7.26 11.82
C GLN A 223 14.83 6.80 12.27
N GLY A 224 14.90 5.57 12.78
CA GLY A 224 16.12 5.01 13.35
C GLY A 224 17.13 4.48 12.33
N ASN A 225 16.69 4.14 11.11
CA ASN A 225 17.51 3.50 10.07
C ASN A 225 18.23 2.23 10.53
N ILE A 226 17.55 1.40 11.33
CA ILE A 226 18.14 0.13 11.81
C ILE A 226 17.89 -0.98 10.78
N GLN A 227 18.98 -1.58 10.29
CA GLN A 227 18.94 -2.73 9.38
C GLN A 227 18.35 -3.98 10.07
N GLN A 228 17.72 -4.85 9.28
CA GLN A 228 16.96 -5.98 9.80
C GLN A 228 17.86 -6.99 10.55
N GLU A 229 19.11 -7.17 10.11
CA GLU A 229 20.07 -8.12 10.68
C GLU A 229 20.63 -7.70 12.04
N ALA A 230 20.57 -6.40 12.36
CA ALA A 230 21.00 -5.86 13.64
C ALA A 230 19.90 -5.95 14.71
N LYS A 231 18.63 -5.97 14.29
CA LYS A 231 17.45 -5.78 15.16
C LYS A 231 17.30 -6.82 16.27
N TRP A 232 17.67 -8.07 15.98
CA TRP A 232 17.47 -9.21 16.89
C TRP A 232 18.75 -9.63 17.62
N ARG A 233 19.83 -8.87 17.48
CA ARG A 233 21.09 -9.12 18.19
C ARG A 233 21.00 -8.57 19.60
N GLU A 234 21.32 -9.39 20.59
CA GLU A 234 21.18 -9.02 21.99
C GLU A 234 22.03 -7.79 22.34
N GLU A 235 23.26 -7.74 21.83
CA GLU A 235 24.19 -6.62 22.02
C GLU A 235 23.72 -5.31 21.38
N GLN A 236 22.76 -5.35 20.45
CA GLN A 236 22.21 -4.16 19.78
C GLN A 236 20.96 -3.61 20.46
N ARG A 237 20.36 -4.32 21.41
CA ARG A 237 19.09 -3.91 22.07
C ARG A 237 19.20 -2.51 22.69
N TRP A 238 20.20 -2.28 23.54
CA TRP A 238 20.36 -0.97 24.17
C TRP A 238 20.83 0.13 23.21
N PRO A 239 21.84 -0.09 22.33
CA PRO A 239 22.20 0.89 21.30
C PRO A 239 21.03 1.36 20.43
N ILE A 240 20.18 0.43 19.97
CA ILE A 240 18.98 0.74 19.17
C ILE A 240 18.01 1.59 20.00
N PHE A 241 17.70 1.17 21.22
CA PHE A 241 16.76 1.88 22.06
C PHE A 241 17.25 3.30 22.39
N ARG A 242 18.52 3.43 22.80
CA ARG A 242 19.15 4.73 23.06
C ARG A 242 19.09 5.66 21.84
N ARG A 243 19.35 5.14 20.64
CA ARG A 243 19.22 5.93 19.40
C ARG A 243 17.82 6.55 19.25
N TYR A 244 16.78 5.77 19.49
CA TYR A 244 15.41 6.27 19.47
C TYR A 244 15.14 7.31 20.56
N LEU A 245 15.67 7.12 21.77
CA LEU A 245 15.56 8.09 22.84
C LEU A 245 16.23 9.43 22.48
N ASP A 246 17.45 9.38 21.92
CA ASP A 246 18.23 10.56 21.55
C ASP A 246 17.53 11.33 20.41
N LEU A 247 17.13 10.65 19.33
CA LEU A 247 16.39 11.25 18.21
C LEU A 247 15.04 11.86 18.63
N THR A 248 14.37 11.23 19.60
CA THR A 248 13.10 11.73 20.15
C THR A 248 13.34 12.96 21.01
N ARG A 249 14.34 12.93 21.90
CA ARG A 249 14.67 14.07 22.77
C ARG A 249 15.04 15.30 21.94
N GLU A 250 15.90 15.13 20.95
CA GLU A 250 16.30 16.22 20.06
C GLU A 250 15.13 16.73 19.22
N GLY A 251 14.35 15.82 18.62
CA GLY A 251 13.18 16.16 17.81
C GLY A 251 12.08 16.86 18.62
N ALA A 252 11.82 16.39 19.85
CA ALA A 252 10.84 16.95 20.76
C ALA A 252 11.23 18.38 21.20
N ALA A 253 12.51 18.61 21.49
CA ALA A 253 13.01 19.94 21.82
C ALA A 253 12.84 20.92 20.65
N ARG A 254 13.19 20.50 19.42
CA ARG A 254 12.99 21.31 18.21
C ARG A 254 11.51 21.60 17.95
N ALA A 255 10.66 20.58 18.05
CA ALA A 255 9.22 20.70 17.81
C ALA A 255 8.55 21.62 18.84
N ALA A 256 8.89 21.49 20.12
CA ALA A 256 8.37 22.35 21.19
C ALA A 256 8.79 23.83 21.01
N ALA A 257 10.00 24.08 20.52
CA ALA A 257 10.48 25.43 20.22
C ALA A 257 9.79 26.04 18.99
N ALA A 258 9.57 25.24 17.93
CA ALA A 258 8.96 25.69 16.69
C ALA A 258 7.43 25.88 16.78
N ALA A 259 6.76 25.10 17.64
CA ALA A 259 5.31 25.10 17.78
C ALA A 259 4.87 25.16 19.26
N PRO A 260 5.15 26.27 19.97
CA PRO A 260 4.79 26.39 21.37
C PRO A 260 3.27 26.26 21.56
N GLY A 261 2.86 25.53 22.59
CA GLY A 261 1.45 25.32 22.94
C GLY A 261 0.73 24.21 22.17
N ARG A 262 1.36 23.57 21.17
CA ARG A 262 0.84 22.33 20.58
C ARG A 262 1.28 21.13 21.43
N ARG A 263 0.38 20.16 21.58
CA ARG A 263 0.72 18.90 22.23
C ARG A 263 1.58 18.04 21.30
N LEU A 264 2.71 17.54 21.78
CA LEU A 264 3.60 16.69 20.99
C LEU A 264 3.12 15.24 20.98
N VAL A 265 3.08 14.63 19.79
CA VAL A 265 2.95 13.18 19.60
C VAL A 265 4.16 12.67 18.83
N ALA A 266 5.03 11.92 19.50
CA ALA A 266 6.15 11.24 18.87
C ALA A 266 5.70 9.87 18.35
N ILE A 267 6.16 9.48 17.16
CA ILE A 267 5.80 8.21 16.53
C ILE A 267 7.07 7.44 16.19
N TRP A 268 7.21 6.26 16.78
CA TRP A 268 8.27 5.31 16.44
C TRP A 268 7.75 4.22 15.49
N PRO A 269 8.58 3.75 14.54
CA PRO A 269 8.22 2.71 13.58
C PRO A 269 7.87 1.35 14.20
N GLU A 270 7.47 0.42 13.33
CA GLU A 270 7.12 -0.96 13.70
C GLU A 270 8.30 -1.70 14.35
N THR A 271 8.04 -2.23 15.55
CA THR A 271 9.03 -2.90 16.39
C THR A 271 10.31 -2.07 16.54
N ALA A 272 10.18 -0.75 16.64
CA ALA A 272 11.29 0.16 16.90
C ALA A 272 11.87 -0.05 18.30
N SER A 273 11.01 -0.35 19.28
CA SER A 273 11.46 -0.73 20.61
C SER A 273 11.92 -2.19 20.62
N PRO A 274 13.17 -2.47 21.04
CA PRO A 274 13.65 -3.83 21.29
C PRO A 274 13.18 -4.38 22.66
N PHE A 275 12.44 -3.59 23.41
CA PHE A 275 11.80 -3.96 24.68
C PHE A 275 10.29 -4.12 24.49
N LEU A 276 9.69 -5.03 25.27
CA LEU A 276 8.25 -5.27 25.28
C LEU A 276 7.57 -4.13 26.04
N LEU A 277 7.36 -2.98 25.38
CA LEU A 277 6.86 -1.76 26.04
C LEU A 277 5.59 -1.96 26.88
N PRO A 278 4.61 -2.83 26.53
CA PRO A 278 3.47 -3.09 27.42
C PRO A 278 3.84 -3.71 28.78
N LEU A 279 4.96 -4.42 28.87
CA LEU A 279 5.38 -5.17 30.06
C LEU A 279 6.61 -4.56 30.76
N ASP A 280 7.38 -3.71 30.07
CA ASP A 280 8.64 -3.16 30.56
C ASP A 280 8.46 -1.70 31.02
N GLU A 281 8.24 -1.52 32.33
CA GLU A 281 8.04 -0.20 32.95
C GLU A 281 9.29 0.68 32.85
N ALA A 282 10.47 0.12 33.07
CA ALA A 282 11.72 0.87 32.96
C ALA A 282 11.95 1.41 31.55
N ALA A 283 11.67 0.60 30.52
CA ALA A 283 11.73 1.06 29.13
C ALA A 283 10.72 2.19 28.87
N ARG A 284 9.48 2.07 29.38
CA ARG A 284 8.49 3.16 29.26
C ARG A 284 8.97 4.44 29.94
N ASP A 285 9.55 4.36 31.13
CA ASP A 285 10.09 5.50 31.86
C ASP A 285 11.22 6.20 31.10
N TYR A 286 12.14 5.45 30.49
CA TYR A 286 13.19 6.03 29.65
C TYR A 286 12.59 6.77 28.45
N ALA A 287 11.60 6.17 27.78
CA ALA A 287 10.89 6.80 26.66
C ALA A 287 10.15 8.07 27.11
N ALA A 288 9.43 8.02 28.23
CA ALA A 288 8.66 9.13 28.77
C ALA A 288 9.53 10.37 29.07
N ARG A 289 10.77 10.17 29.57
CA ARG A 289 11.75 11.25 29.84
C ARG A 289 12.26 11.98 28.59
N THR A 290 11.88 11.52 27.39
CA THR A 290 12.20 12.21 26.12
C THR A 290 11.07 13.14 25.66
N LEU A 291 9.90 13.05 26.29
CA LEU A 291 8.71 13.80 25.93
C LEU A 291 8.56 15.05 26.81
N PRO A 292 7.99 16.15 26.28
CA PRO A 292 7.55 17.28 27.10
C PRO A 292 6.30 16.90 27.93
N PRO A 293 5.96 17.68 28.97
CA PRO A 293 4.73 17.48 29.73
C PRO A 293 3.48 17.38 28.83
N GLY A 294 2.66 16.35 29.07
CA GLY A 294 1.46 16.07 28.27
C GLY A 294 1.73 15.49 26.88
N GLY A 295 2.99 15.22 26.52
CA GLY A 295 3.36 14.52 25.30
C GLY A 295 2.98 13.03 25.35
N VAL A 296 2.84 12.44 24.16
CA VAL A 296 2.53 11.02 23.98
C VAL A 296 3.51 10.40 22.99
N LEU A 297 4.01 9.21 23.30
CA LEU A 297 4.77 8.36 22.39
C LEU A 297 3.85 7.26 21.85
N LEU A 298 3.76 7.13 20.53
CA LEU A 298 3.19 5.98 19.83
C LEU A 298 4.33 5.12 19.30
N ALA A 299 4.58 3.96 19.90
CA ALA A 299 5.75 3.15 19.56
C ALA A 299 5.40 1.71 19.20
N GLY A 300 5.99 1.23 18.10
CA GLY A 300 5.94 -0.17 17.73
C GLY A 300 6.80 -1.04 18.63
N SER A 301 6.22 -2.12 19.15
CA SER A 301 6.91 -3.12 19.97
C SER A 301 6.22 -4.47 19.85
N VAL A 302 6.92 -5.55 20.21
CA VAL A 302 6.26 -6.84 20.42
C VAL A 302 5.48 -6.81 21.74
N ARG A 303 4.30 -7.44 21.77
CA ARG A 303 3.58 -7.78 23.00
C ARG A 303 3.51 -9.29 23.14
N ALA A 304 3.69 -9.80 24.36
CA ALA A 304 3.53 -11.21 24.67
C ALA A 304 2.46 -11.40 25.75
N GLU A 305 1.64 -12.43 25.58
CA GLU A 305 0.85 -13.02 26.64
C GLU A 305 1.57 -14.28 27.11
N TRP A 306 1.70 -14.45 28.42
CA TRP A 306 2.44 -15.56 29.02
C TRP A 306 1.45 -16.63 29.51
N GLY A 307 1.69 -17.88 29.15
CA GLY A 307 0.94 -19.04 29.63
C GLY A 307 1.50 -19.59 30.93
N ALA A 308 0.94 -20.72 31.38
CA ALA A 308 1.53 -21.51 32.45
C ALA A 308 2.98 -21.90 32.08
N GLU A 309 3.86 -21.96 33.08
CA GLU A 309 5.32 -22.24 32.93
C GLU A 309 6.17 -21.10 32.33
N GLY A 310 5.64 -19.87 32.22
CA GLY A 310 6.45 -18.72 31.81
C GLY A 310 6.85 -18.70 30.33
N ARG A 311 6.17 -19.52 29.50
CA ARG A 311 6.31 -19.49 28.04
C ARG A 311 5.29 -18.55 27.43
N ALA A 312 5.67 -17.84 26.36
CA ALA A 312 4.73 -17.00 25.63
C ALA A 312 3.65 -17.89 24.98
N SER A 313 2.39 -17.67 25.34
CA SER A 313 1.23 -18.36 24.75
C SER A 313 0.79 -17.68 23.46
N ARG A 314 0.88 -16.34 23.41
CA ARG A 314 0.57 -15.53 22.24
C ARG A 314 1.55 -14.38 22.12
N VAL A 315 1.90 -14.04 20.89
CA VAL A 315 2.82 -12.95 20.57
C VAL A 315 2.14 -12.06 19.54
N PHE A 316 2.23 -10.74 19.69
CA PHE A 316 1.58 -9.76 18.85
C PHE A 316 2.59 -8.73 18.36
N ASN A 317 2.37 -8.24 17.15
CA ASN A 317 3.01 -7.05 16.64
C ASN A 317 2.11 -5.87 17.00
N SER A 318 2.60 -4.98 17.85
CA SER A 318 1.74 -4.03 18.55
C SER A 318 2.24 -2.59 18.44
N LEU A 319 1.30 -1.64 18.52
CA LEU A 319 1.55 -0.23 18.76
C LEU A 319 1.12 0.09 20.20
N SER A 320 2.03 0.67 20.98
CA SER A 320 1.77 1.10 22.36
C SER A 320 1.75 2.62 22.43
N ALA A 321 0.73 3.19 23.08
CA ALA A 321 0.70 4.60 23.44
C ALA A 321 1.20 4.76 24.88
N VAL A 322 2.25 5.55 25.06
CA VAL A 322 2.91 5.80 26.35
C VAL A 322 2.86 7.30 26.66
N GLY A 323 2.40 7.65 27.86
CA GLY A 323 2.36 9.03 28.33
C GLY A 323 3.72 9.54 28.80
N ALA A 324 3.87 10.87 28.89
CA ALA A 324 5.06 11.51 29.47
C ALA A 324 5.29 11.19 30.96
N ASP A 325 4.33 10.54 31.62
CA ASP A 325 4.41 10.00 32.98
C ASP A 325 4.88 8.53 33.04
N GLY A 326 5.15 7.89 31.89
CA GLY A 326 5.49 6.46 31.79
C GLY A 326 4.28 5.52 31.73
N GLY A 327 3.07 6.07 31.86
CA GLY A 327 1.83 5.31 31.84
C GLY A 327 1.53 4.69 30.48
N LEU A 328 1.12 3.41 30.47
CA LEU A 328 0.61 2.75 29.27
C LEU A 328 -0.85 3.16 29.04
N LEU A 329 -1.10 3.98 28.03
CA LEU A 329 -2.40 4.60 27.78
C LEU A 329 -3.34 3.73 26.94
N SER A 330 -2.79 3.05 25.93
CA SER A 330 -3.53 2.15 25.05
C SER A 330 -2.58 1.24 24.27
N VAL A 331 -3.08 0.09 23.82
CA VAL A 331 -2.34 -0.84 22.96
C VAL A 331 -3.22 -1.26 21.79
N TYR A 332 -2.62 -1.35 20.61
CA TYR A 332 -3.22 -1.94 19.41
C TYR A 332 -2.39 -3.13 18.96
N ASP A 333 -3.05 -4.24 18.66
CA ASP A 333 -2.42 -5.44 18.09
C ASP A 333 -2.80 -5.55 16.60
N LYS A 334 -1.80 -5.79 15.74
CA LYS A 334 -1.95 -5.91 14.27
C LYS A 334 -3.00 -6.94 13.92
N ALA A 335 -3.97 -6.57 13.09
CA ALA A 335 -5.08 -7.44 12.70
C ALA A 335 -4.79 -8.21 11.41
N HIS A 336 -4.22 -7.55 10.39
CA HIS A 336 -3.90 -8.19 9.11
C HIS A 336 -2.43 -8.60 9.05
N LEU A 337 -2.17 -9.89 9.25
CA LEU A 337 -0.83 -10.45 9.28
C LEU A 337 -0.29 -10.74 7.87
N VAL A 338 1.03 -10.63 7.70
CA VAL A 338 1.74 -10.95 6.45
C VAL A 338 1.91 -12.47 6.32
N PRO A 339 1.35 -13.11 5.28
CA PRO A 339 1.59 -14.54 5.02
C PRO A 339 3.07 -14.84 4.84
N PHE A 340 3.54 -15.97 5.39
CA PHE A 340 4.93 -16.44 5.39
C PHE A 340 5.95 -15.61 6.18
N GLY A 341 5.63 -14.34 6.48
CA GLY A 341 6.46 -13.46 7.31
C GLY A 341 6.10 -13.50 8.79
N GLU A 342 4.81 -13.39 9.11
CA GLU A 342 4.31 -13.32 10.50
C GLU A 342 3.58 -14.59 10.94
N TYR A 343 3.07 -15.38 10.00
CA TYR A 343 2.49 -16.69 10.26
C TYR A 343 2.72 -17.62 9.07
N MET A 344 2.62 -18.94 9.28
CA MET A 344 2.65 -19.91 8.20
C MET A 344 1.23 -20.22 7.69
N PRO A 345 0.88 -19.86 6.44
CA PRO A 345 -0.36 -20.34 5.83
C PRO A 345 -0.34 -21.86 5.77
N LEU A 346 -1.51 -22.48 5.98
CA LEU A 346 -1.67 -23.94 5.93
C LEU A 346 -0.71 -24.68 6.91
N GLY A 347 -0.51 -24.13 8.12
CA GLY A 347 0.41 -24.64 9.13
C GLY A 347 0.37 -26.17 9.27
N GLY A 348 1.50 -26.82 9.02
CA GLY A 348 1.66 -28.29 9.05
C GLY A 348 1.66 -28.99 7.68
N LEU A 349 1.15 -28.35 6.61
CA LEU A 349 1.10 -28.94 5.26
C LEU A 349 2.29 -28.56 4.36
N LEU A 350 2.97 -27.45 4.67
CA LEU A 350 4.16 -27.00 3.95
C LEU A 350 5.43 -27.41 4.73
N PRO A 351 6.40 -28.09 4.11
CA PRO A 351 7.59 -28.61 4.80
C PRO A 351 8.64 -27.54 5.15
N VAL A 352 8.37 -26.26 4.86
CA VAL A 352 9.30 -25.14 5.04
C VAL A 352 8.64 -24.07 5.91
N ARG A 353 9.33 -23.65 6.98
CA ARG A 353 8.91 -22.54 7.85
C ARG A 353 9.85 -21.34 7.70
N VAL A 354 9.30 -20.23 7.23
CA VAL A 354 10.07 -19.00 6.88
C VAL A 354 9.87 -17.88 7.91
N VAL A 355 8.88 -18.00 8.81
CA VAL A 355 8.59 -17.04 9.89
C VAL A 355 9.81 -16.89 10.83
N GLN A 356 10.28 -15.65 11.02
CA GLN A 356 11.36 -15.34 11.96
C GLN A 356 10.86 -15.43 13.42
N GLY A 357 11.70 -15.95 14.33
CA GLY A 357 11.40 -16.03 15.77
C GLY A 357 10.69 -17.32 16.22
N GLY A 358 10.31 -18.22 15.31
CA GLY A 358 9.84 -19.56 15.66
C GLY A 358 8.45 -19.63 16.32
N LEU A 359 7.74 -18.52 16.47
CA LEU A 359 6.33 -18.46 16.87
C LEU A 359 5.57 -17.59 15.86
N ASP A 360 4.35 -18.01 15.55
CA ASP A 360 3.47 -17.24 14.67
C ASP A 360 2.84 -16.10 15.50
N PHE A 361 2.72 -14.92 14.90
CA PHE A 361 2.00 -13.81 15.51
C PHE A 361 0.50 -14.11 15.58
N SER A 362 -0.14 -13.62 16.64
CA SER A 362 -1.58 -13.60 16.81
C SER A 362 -2.17 -12.33 16.20
N ALA A 363 -3.32 -12.49 15.54
CA ALA A 363 -4.08 -11.36 14.99
C ALA A 363 -4.85 -10.62 16.10
N GLY A 364 -4.88 -9.29 15.99
CA GLY A 364 -5.73 -8.39 16.76
C GLY A 364 -7.16 -8.26 16.18
N PRO A 365 -7.99 -7.39 16.78
CA PRO A 365 -9.45 -7.39 16.55
C PRO A 365 -9.92 -6.71 15.24
N GLY A 366 -9.02 -6.13 14.44
CA GLY A 366 -9.37 -5.32 13.26
C GLY A 366 -9.15 -3.82 13.48
N PRO A 367 -9.61 -2.96 12.55
CA PRO A 367 -9.46 -1.51 12.66
C PRO A 367 -10.18 -0.97 13.90
N VAL A 368 -9.48 -0.16 14.68
CA VAL A 368 -10.00 0.56 15.86
C VAL A 368 -9.69 2.05 15.76
N SER A 369 -10.36 2.86 16.59
CA SER A 369 -10.04 4.28 16.76
C SER A 369 -9.67 4.53 18.22
N LEU A 370 -8.43 4.95 18.45
CA LEU A 370 -7.85 5.19 19.79
C LEU A 370 -7.73 6.69 20.04
N ALA A 371 -8.03 7.15 21.25
CA ALA A 371 -7.91 8.55 21.67
C ALA A 371 -7.19 8.70 23.03
N PRO A 372 -5.95 8.18 23.16
CA PRO A 372 -5.23 8.19 24.44
C PRO A 372 -4.93 9.63 24.87
N ALA A 373 -5.03 9.88 26.18
CA ALA A 373 -4.74 11.17 26.82
C ALA A 373 -5.44 12.39 26.17
N GLY A 374 -6.60 12.22 25.52
CA GLY A 374 -7.34 13.31 24.87
C GLY A 374 -6.74 13.77 23.54
N LEU A 375 -5.89 12.96 22.90
CA LEU A 375 -5.53 13.16 21.50
C LEU A 375 -6.75 13.04 20.59
N PRO A 376 -6.79 13.74 19.44
CA PRO A 376 -7.74 13.43 18.38
C PRO A 376 -7.67 11.95 18.04
N ALA A 377 -8.83 11.29 17.95
CA ALA A 377 -8.89 9.86 17.72
C ALA A 377 -8.13 9.46 16.45
N PHE A 378 -7.32 8.40 16.49
CA PHE A 378 -6.58 7.90 15.34
C PHE A 378 -6.83 6.42 15.10
N SER A 379 -6.69 5.98 13.85
CA SER A 379 -6.64 4.55 13.54
C SER A 379 -5.18 4.09 13.35
N PRO A 380 -4.69 3.18 14.21
CA PRO A 380 -3.38 2.56 14.04
C PRO A 380 -3.40 1.52 12.91
N LEU A 381 -2.34 1.54 12.10
CA LEU A 381 -2.10 0.61 11.00
C LEU A 381 -0.64 0.15 11.07
N ILE A 382 -0.41 -1.16 11.19
CA ILE A 382 0.94 -1.69 11.26
C ILE A 382 1.32 -2.25 9.89
N CYS A 383 2.29 -1.58 9.25
CA CYS A 383 2.95 -2.05 8.04
C CYS A 383 1.96 -2.38 6.92
N TYR A 384 1.88 -3.65 6.55
CA TYR A 384 1.04 -4.23 5.51
C TYR A 384 -0.45 -3.82 5.57
N GLU A 385 -0.99 -3.47 6.74
CA GLU A 385 -2.41 -3.10 6.87
C GLU A 385 -2.83 -1.89 6.02
N VAL A 386 -1.91 -0.98 5.74
CA VAL A 386 -2.21 0.25 5.00
C VAL A 386 -2.56 -0.01 3.51
N ILE A 387 -2.15 -1.15 2.94
CA ILE A 387 -2.37 -1.41 1.52
C ILE A 387 -3.82 -1.80 1.19
N PHE A 388 -4.65 -2.09 2.19
CA PHE A 388 -6.01 -2.59 2.00
C PHE A 388 -7.06 -1.46 1.90
N PRO A 389 -7.68 -1.25 0.72
CA PRO A 389 -8.65 -0.18 0.52
C PRO A 389 -9.92 -0.39 1.34
N GLY A 390 -10.33 0.62 2.10
CA GLY A 390 -11.55 0.60 2.92
C GLY A 390 -11.46 -0.25 4.20
N ALA A 391 -10.26 -0.69 4.59
CA ALA A 391 -10.02 -1.46 5.81
C ALA A 391 -9.10 -0.74 6.82
N VAL A 392 -9.04 0.60 6.74
CA VAL A 392 -8.08 1.41 7.51
C VAL A 392 -8.72 2.28 8.60
N ALA A 393 -10.04 2.27 8.70
CA ALA A 393 -10.79 2.99 9.73
C ALA A 393 -11.93 2.11 10.26
N ALA A 394 -12.22 2.21 11.56
CA ALA A 394 -13.29 1.45 12.19
C ALA A 394 -14.66 1.89 11.64
N PRO A 395 -15.51 0.96 11.15
CA PRO A 395 -16.86 1.28 10.74
C PRO A 395 -17.66 1.93 11.88
N GLY A 396 -18.33 3.05 11.60
CA GLY A 396 -19.15 3.77 12.59
C GLY A 396 -18.36 4.59 13.62
N ASN A 397 -17.03 4.46 13.68
CA ASN A 397 -16.17 5.23 14.59
C ASN A 397 -15.01 5.88 13.82
N ARG A 398 -15.34 6.85 12.95
CA ARG A 398 -14.36 7.50 12.07
C ARG A 398 -13.32 8.29 12.89
N PRO A 399 -12.01 8.01 12.74
CA PRO A 399 -10.96 8.75 13.42
C PRO A 399 -10.77 10.14 12.79
N ALA A 400 -9.97 10.98 13.45
CA ALA A 400 -9.50 12.26 12.92
C ALA A 400 -8.26 12.12 12.02
N TRP A 401 -7.50 11.03 12.13
CA TRP A 401 -6.27 10.78 11.36
C TRP A 401 -5.86 9.30 11.39
N LEU A 402 -4.90 8.94 10.54
CA LEU A 402 -4.34 7.59 10.42
C LEU A 402 -2.88 7.59 10.89
N VAL A 403 -2.48 6.55 11.63
CA VAL A 403 -1.09 6.35 12.06
C VAL A 403 -0.58 5.04 11.47
N ASN A 404 0.41 5.12 10.60
CA ASN A 404 1.03 3.93 10.01
C ASN A 404 2.47 3.76 10.49
N ILE A 405 2.74 2.72 11.25
CA ILE A 405 4.11 2.37 11.68
C ILE A 405 4.60 1.16 10.88
N THR A 406 5.83 1.19 10.38
CA THR A 406 6.30 0.13 9.47
C THR A 406 7.80 -0.14 9.54
N ASN A 407 8.20 -1.37 9.27
CA ASN A 407 9.57 -1.78 9.12
C ASN A 407 9.86 -2.20 7.67
N ASP A 408 10.07 -1.21 6.80
CA ASP A 408 10.41 -1.45 5.40
C ASP A 408 11.83 -2.03 5.18
N ALA A 409 12.60 -2.30 6.23
CA ALA A 409 13.94 -2.92 6.12
C ALA A 409 13.89 -4.29 5.43
N TRP A 410 12.75 -4.99 5.54
CA TRP A 410 12.48 -6.22 4.80
C TRP A 410 12.52 -6.09 3.28
N PHE A 411 12.30 -4.88 2.75
CA PHE A 411 12.20 -4.61 1.32
C PHE A 411 13.50 -4.07 0.73
N GLY A 412 14.49 -3.75 1.58
CA GLY A 412 15.77 -3.17 1.19
C GLY A 412 15.66 -1.78 0.55
N PHE A 413 16.79 -1.26 0.09
CA PHE A 413 16.87 -0.01 -0.66
C PHE A 413 16.41 -0.21 -2.11
N SER A 414 15.10 -0.37 -2.29
CA SER A 414 14.50 -0.84 -3.55
C SER A 414 13.18 -0.14 -3.86
N ALA A 415 12.41 -0.65 -4.83
CA ALA A 415 11.09 -0.13 -5.17
C ALA A 415 10.01 -0.40 -4.10
N GLY A 416 10.17 -1.42 -3.25
CA GLY A 416 9.16 -1.86 -2.29
C GLY A 416 8.67 -0.74 -1.35
N PRO A 417 9.57 -0.02 -0.64
CA PRO A 417 9.18 1.07 0.26
C PRO A 417 8.42 2.20 -0.43
N TYR A 418 8.78 2.54 -1.69
CA TYR A 418 8.06 3.56 -2.47
C TYR A 418 6.67 3.10 -2.90
N GLN A 419 6.53 1.82 -3.28
CA GLN A 419 5.23 1.22 -3.58
C GLN A 419 4.33 1.19 -2.33
N HIS A 420 4.91 0.91 -1.17
CA HIS A 420 4.22 0.91 0.12
C HIS A 420 3.76 2.32 0.51
N LEU A 421 4.62 3.34 0.33
CA LEU A 421 4.26 4.75 0.53
C LEU A 421 3.12 5.21 -0.39
N ALA A 422 3.13 4.80 -1.66
CA ALA A 422 2.07 5.12 -2.61
C ALA A 422 0.69 4.60 -2.15
N ALA A 423 0.66 3.39 -1.56
CA ALA A 423 -0.56 2.83 -0.98
C ALA A 423 -1.03 3.62 0.25
N ALA A 424 -0.11 4.02 1.14
CA ALA A 424 -0.42 4.88 2.28
C ALA A 424 -0.99 6.23 1.83
N ARG A 425 -0.40 6.85 0.80
CA ARG A 425 -0.88 8.10 0.21
C ARG A 425 -2.31 8.00 -0.33
N LEU A 426 -2.64 6.87 -0.98
CA LEU A 426 -4.01 6.60 -1.44
C LEU A 426 -5.01 6.55 -0.28
N ARG A 427 -4.66 5.91 0.84
CA ARG A 427 -5.55 5.83 2.02
C ARG A 427 -5.92 7.21 2.56
N ALA A 428 -4.95 8.14 2.61
CA ALA A 428 -5.22 9.51 3.06
C ALA A 428 -6.30 10.19 2.21
N VAL A 429 -6.17 10.10 0.88
CA VAL A 429 -7.12 10.72 -0.09
C VAL A 429 -8.47 10.01 -0.11
N GLU A 430 -8.45 8.68 -0.06
CA GLU A 430 -9.64 7.83 -0.03
C GLU A 430 -10.50 8.12 1.19
N GLU A 431 -9.91 8.18 2.38
CA GLU A 431 -10.67 8.39 3.62
C GLU A 431 -10.95 9.87 3.91
N GLY A 432 -10.22 10.78 3.25
CA GLY A 432 -10.23 12.20 3.57
C GLY A 432 -9.65 12.45 4.97
N LEU A 433 -8.61 11.70 5.31
CA LEU A 433 -7.96 11.70 6.61
C LEU A 433 -6.45 11.99 6.43
N PRO A 434 -5.86 12.85 7.27
CA PRO A 434 -4.41 12.98 7.36
C PRO A 434 -3.79 11.65 7.77
N LEU A 435 -2.57 11.39 7.32
CA LEU A 435 -1.84 10.16 7.64
C LEU A 435 -0.41 10.48 8.08
N ALA A 436 -0.02 9.93 9.22
CA ALA A 436 1.35 9.99 9.73
C ALA A 436 1.99 8.60 9.56
N ARG A 437 3.02 8.51 8.72
CA ARG A 437 3.77 7.27 8.47
C ARG A 437 5.16 7.37 9.09
N ALA A 438 5.49 6.46 10.01
CA ALA A 438 6.84 6.31 10.57
C ALA A 438 7.44 4.97 10.12
N ALA A 439 8.51 5.03 9.34
CA ALA A 439 9.22 3.87 8.80
C ALA A 439 10.60 3.71 9.44
N GLN A 440 11.08 2.48 9.62
CA GLN A 440 12.40 2.21 10.20
C GLN A 440 13.54 2.63 9.26
N THR A 441 13.67 1.97 8.11
CA THR A 441 14.60 2.34 7.03
C THR A 441 13.87 2.89 5.80
N GLY A 442 12.54 2.78 5.76
CA GLY A 442 11.68 3.22 4.67
C GLY A 442 11.51 4.73 4.60
N VAL A 443 10.50 5.17 3.84
CA VAL A 443 10.13 6.59 3.77
C VAL A 443 9.12 6.91 4.88
N SER A 444 9.48 7.84 5.76
CA SER A 444 8.56 8.42 6.76
C SER A 444 7.94 9.70 6.21
N ALA A 445 6.64 9.89 6.36
CA ALA A 445 5.94 11.05 5.82
C ALA A 445 4.71 11.43 6.65
N LEU A 446 4.50 12.73 6.83
CA LEU A 446 3.21 13.28 7.26
C LEU A 446 2.49 13.82 6.02
N MET A 447 1.24 13.42 5.81
CA MET A 447 0.44 13.87 4.68
C MET A 447 -0.94 14.36 5.09
N ASP A 448 -1.45 15.36 4.38
CA ASP A 448 -2.81 15.86 4.57
C ASP A 448 -3.89 14.92 4.00
N ALA A 449 -5.16 15.23 4.26
CA ALA A 449 -6.32 14.49 3.78
C ALA A 449 -6.50 14.50 2.25
N ARG A 450 -5.69 15.26 1.51
CA ARG A 450 -5.66 15.30 0.04
C ARG A 450 -4.37 14.67 -0.51
N GLY A 451 -3.54 14.07 0.34
CA GLY A 451 -2.34 13.36 -0.04
C GLY A 451 -1.16 14.27 -0.36
N ARG A 452 -1.13 15.53 0.09
CA ARG A 452 0.08 16.36 0.03
C ARG A 452 1.04 15.93 1.14
N ILE A 453 2.31 15.78 0.82
CA ILE A 453 3.35 15.50 1.80
C ILE A 453 3.77 16.83 2.44
N LEU A 454 3.70 16.90 3.77
CA LEU A 454 4.00 18.09 4.57
C LEU A 454 5.36 17.99 5.28
N ALA A 455 5.76 16.78 5.63
CA ALA A 455 7.05 16.45 6.22
C ALA A 455 7.50 15.08 5.68
N LEU A 456 8.80 14.91 5.46
CA LEU A 456 9.40 13.73 4.83
C LEU A 456 10.76 13.42 5.45
N LEU A 457 11.05 12.14 5.66
CA LEU A 457 12.41 11.60 5.77
C LEU A 457 12.56 10.54 4.68
N ASP A 458 13.61 10.67 3.88
CA ASP A 458 13.81 9.82 2.72
C ASP A 458 14.25 8.39 3.10
N LEU A 459 14.19 7.50 2.11
CA LEU A 459 14.60 6.11 2.25
C LEU A 459 16.07 6.03 2.72
N GLY A 460 16.31 5.35 3.84
CA GLY A 460 17.65 5.17 4.41
C GLY A 460 18.21 6.37 5.16
N GLU A 461 17.45 7.44 5.35
CA GLU A 461 17.84 8.52 6.25
C GLU A 461 17.66 8.12 7.71
N SER A 462 18.35 8.82 8.62
CA SER A 462 18.04 8.73 10.04
C SER A 462 17.92 10.12 10.64
N GLY A 463 16.89 10.32 11.44
CA GLY A 463 16.56 11.62 11.96
C GLY A 463 15.16 11.66 12.55
N SER A 464 14.69 12.88 12.78
CA SER A 464 13.31 13.13 13.18
C SER A 464 12.81 14.43 12.55
N VAL A 465 11.57 14.39 12.06
CA VAL A 465 10.90 15.52 11.40
C VAL A 465 9.54 15.75 12.04
N SER A 466 9.17 17.01 12.25
CA SER A 466 7.85 17.36 12.80
C SER A 466 7.06 18.27 11.87
N ALA A 467 5.73 18.17 11.98
CA ALA A 467 4.81 19.13 11.40
C ALA A 467 3.47 19.11 12.17
N PRO A 468 2.67 20.18 12.08
CA PRO A 468 1.35 20.24 12.67
C PRO A 468 0.44 19.16 12.10
N LEU A 469 -0.37 18.52 12.95
CA LEU A 469 -1.37 17.54 12.52
C LEU A 469 -2.46 18.24 11.69
N PRO A 470 -2.62 17.93 10.39
CA PRO A 470 -3.70 18.52 9.60
C PRO A 470 -5.06 18.09 10.13
N SER A 471 -6.11 18.87 9.82
CA SER A 471 -7.47 18.48 10.16
C SER A 471 -8.04 17.48 9.14
N PRO A 472 -8.92 16.56 9.57
CA PRO A 472 -9.66 15.71 8.64
C PRO A 472 -10.62 16.53 7.78
N LEU A 473 -10.82 16.06 6.56
CA LEU A 473 -11.91 16.52 5.71
C LEU A 473 -13.20 15.76 6.06
N PRO A 474 -14.37 16.24 5.60
CA PRO A 474 -15.58 15.42 5.62
C PRO A 474 -15.35 14.07 4.94
N ALA A 475 -16.02 13.02 5.44
CA ALA A 475 -15.94 11.70 4.85
C ALA A 475 -16.21 11.77 3.34
N THR A 476 -15.28 11.27 2.56
CA THR A 476 -15.34 11.30 1.10
C THR A 476 -16.47 10.39 0.59
N PHE A 477 -16.72 10.40 -0.72
CA PHE A 477 -17.67 9.46 -1.29
C PHE A 477 -17.15 8.01 -1.18
N PHE A 478 -15.83 7.81 -1.38
CA PHE A 478 -15.20 6.51 -1.18
C PHE A 478 -15.31 6.03 0.27
N ALA A 479 -14.99 6.87 1.25
CA ALA A 479 -15.10 6.52 2.68
C ALA A 479 -16.50 6.02 3.08
N LYS A 480 -17.54 6.49 2.38
CA LYS A 480 -18.94 6.09 2.63
C LYS A 480 -19.37 4.82 1.91
N THR A 481 -18.79 4.53 0.75
CA THR A 481 -19.27 3.47 -0.17
C THR A 481 -18.26 2.34 -0.39
N GLY A 482 -17.03 2.54 0.06
CA GLY A 482 -15.89 1.67 -0.15
C GLY A 482 -15.69 1.36 -1.64
N ASN A 483 -15.40 0.09 -1.91
CA ASN A 483 -15.12 -0.41 -3.27
C ASN A 483 -16.39 -0.66 -4.11
N GLY A 484 -17.60 -0.34 -3.59
CA GLY A 484 -18.86 -0.67 -4.26
C GLY A 484 -19.03 0.01 -5.62
N LEU A 485 -18.71 1.31 -5.72
CA LEU A 485 -18.85 2.07 -6.97
C LEU A 485 -17.97 1.54 -8.12
N PRO A 486 -16.63 1.38 -7.99
CA PRO A 486 -15.81 0.87 -9.08
C PRO A 486 -16.21 -0.55 -9.51
N VAL A 487 -16.63 -1.39 -8.57
CA VAL A 487 -17.14 -2.75 -8.87
C VAL A 487 -18.44 -2.68 -9.67
N LEU A 488 -19.39 -1.84 -9.25
CA LEU A 488 -20.63 -1.61 -9.99
C LEU A 488 -20.38 -1.12 -11.42
N LEU A 489 -19.52 -0.12 -11.58
CA LEU A 489 -19.16 0.42 -12.90
C LEU A 489 -18.55 -0.66 -13.81
N ALA A 490 -17.68 -1.50 -13.26
CA ALA A 490 -17.10 -2.62 -14.02
C ALA A 490 -18.17 -3.63 -14.46
N PHE A 491 -19.11 -4.00 -13.60
CA PHE A 491 -20.21 -4.89 -14.00
C PHE A 491 -21.13 -4.28 -15.07
N LEU A 492 -21.47 -3.00 -14.95
CA LEU A 492 -22.27 -2.29 -15.95
C LEU A 492 -21.56 -2.26 -17.32
N MET A 493 -20.26 -1.99 -17.33
CA MET A 493 -19.44 -2.01 -18.55
C MET A 493 -19.43 -3.39 -19.22
N LEU A 494 -19.28 -4.47 -18.44
CA LEU A 494 -19.38 -5.84 -18.97
C LEU A 494 -20.77 -6.12 -19.56
N GLY A 495 -21.85 -5.64 -18.91
CA GLY A 495 -23.22 -5.72 -19.43
C GLY A 495 -23.40 -5.01 -20.78
N VAL A 496 -22.90 -3.78 -20.92
CA VAL A 496 -22.98 -3.02 -22.19
C VAL A 496 -22.30 -3.77 -23.33
N VAL A 497 -21.18 -4.44 -23.05
CA VAL A 497 -20.42 -5.17 -24.06
C VAL A 497 -21.14 -6.44 -24.54
N THR A 498 -21.97 -7.08 -23.70
CA THR A 498 -22.72 -8.30 -24.03
C THR A 498 -24.03 -8.03 -24.75
N VAL A 499 -24.63 -6.84 -24.61
CA VAL A 499 -25.85 -6.46 -25.35
C VAL A 499 -25.59 -6.50 -26.86
N ARG A 500 -26.24 -7.46 -27.52
CA ARG A 500 -26.34 -7.51 -28.99
C ARG A 500 -27.27 -6.37 -29.39
N ARG A 501 -26.80 -5.41 -30.21
CA ARG A 501 -27.72 -4.54 -30.96
C ARG A 501 -28.62 -5.49 -31.75
N LYS A 502 -29.91 -5.56 -31.43
CA LYS A 502 -30.90 -6.05 -32.40
C LYS A 502 -30.71 -5.16 -33.62
N SER A 503 -30.43 -5.78 -34.76
CA SER A 503 -30.47 -5.09 -36.04
C SER A 503 -31.87 -4.49 -36.16
N THR A 504 -31.99 -3.17 -36.01
CA THR A 504 -33.14 -2.47 -36.59
C THR A 504 -32.86 -2.46 -38.08
N GLU A 505 -33.29 -3.52 -38.75
CA GLU A 505 -33.54 -3.47 -40.18
C GLU A 505 -34.58 -2.38 -40.41
N ARG A 506 -34.16 -1.31 -41.09
CA ARG A 506 -35.03 -0.39 -41.81
C ARG A 506 -34.56 -0.35 -43.25
#